data_AF-A0A955GDZ3-F1
#
_entry.id   AF-A0A955GDZ3-F1
#
_cell.length_a   1.000
_cell.length_b   1.000
_cell.length_c   1.000
_cell.angle_alpha   90.00
_cell.angle_beta   90.00
_cell.angle_gamma   90.00
#
_symmetry.space_group_name_H-M   'P 1'
#
loop_
_entity.id
_entity.type
_entity.pdbx_description
1 polymer ?
#
loop_
_entity_poly.entity_id
_entity_poly.type
_entity_poly.pdbx_seq_one_letter_code
_entity_poly.pdbx_strand_id
1 'polypeptide(L)'
;FLEDCKQAIFTVKDIQTKPTQKGPAAPFTTSTLQQEASRKLGFSVSRTMQVAQKLYEAGKITYMRTDSPSLSDLALNSIQVYINKEFGKDYSNRKQYATKNASAQEAHEAIRPTYIENTSEGSNRDEEKLYQLIWKRTIASQMSNARLEKTIAKIDISNRKELFVAEGEVLKFEGFLKVYIESTDDEEEDEAGMLPALNVN
;
A
#
# COMPACT_ATOMS: atom_id res chain seq x y z
N PHE A 1 1.32 30.92 -26.13
CA PHE A 1 0.54 30.05 -25.22
C PHE A 1 0.32 30.70 -23.87
N LEU A 2 1.34 30.79 -23.01
CA LEU A 2 1.16 31.33 -21.65
C LEU A 2 0.67 32.78 -21.65
N GLU A 3 1.19 33.62 -22.55
CA GLU A 3 0.68 35.00 -22.74
C GLU A 3 -0.79 35.02 -23.17
N ASP A 4 -1.17 34.14 -24.10
CA ASP A 4 -2.55 34.01 -24.57
C ASP A 4 -3.51 33.57 -23.44
N CYS A 5 -3.02 32.74 -22.50
CA CYS A 5 -3.80 32.26 -21.37
C CYS A 5 -4.11 33.37 -20.34
N LYS A 6 -3.33 34.46 -20.29
CA LYS A 6 -3.50 35.52 -19.27
C LYS A 6 -4.83 36.26 -19.40
N GLN A 7 -5.39 36.33 -20.59
CA GLN A 7 -6.66 37.02 -20.87
C GLN A 7 -7.79 36.05 -21.25
N ALA A 8 -7.54 34.74 -21.15
CA ALA A 8 -8.52 33.73 -21.53
C ALA A 8 -9.56 33.51 -20.44
N ILE A 9 -10.78 33.15 -20.86
CA ILE A 9 -11.81 32.63 -19.97
C ILE A 9 -11.73 31.12 -20.03
N PHE A 10 -11.64 30.49 -18.85
CA PHE A 10 -11.57 29.04 -18.70
C PHE A 10 -12.95 28.50 -18.34
N THR A 11 -13.46 27.56 -19.13
CA THR A 11 -14.78 26.94 -18.88
C THR A 11 -14.64 25.43 -18.87
N VAL A 12 -15.26 24.76 -17.90
CA VAL A 12 -15.28 23.30 -17.88
C VAL A 12 -16.17 22.80 -19.03
N LYS A 13 -15.56 22.08 -19.97
CA LYS A 13 -16.22 21.59 -21.19
C LYS A 13 -16.82 20.20 -21.00
N ASP A 14 -16.14 19.36 -20.25
CA ASP A 14 -16.47 17.95 -20.07
C ASP A 14 -15.89 17.48 -18.74
N ILE A 15 -16.66 16.73 -17.96
CA ILE A 15 -16.20 16.02 -16.77
C ILE A 15 -16.52 14.54 -16.95
N GLN A 16 -15.48 13.71 -16.89
CA GLN A 16 -15.63 12.25 -16.90
C GLN A 16 -15.17 11.67 -15.58
N THR A 17 -16.02 10.89 -14.93
CA THR A 17 -15.66 10.09 -13.76
C THR A 17 -15.51 8.62 -14.14
N LYS A 18 -14.47 7.97 -13.64
CA LYS A 18 -14.21 6.54 -13.86
C LYS A 18 -13.84 5.87 -12.55
N PRO A 19 -14.50 4.76 -12.17
CA PRO A 19 -14.10 3.99 -11.02
C PRO A 19 -12.74 3.34 -11.29
N THR A 20 -11.82 3.47 -10.34
CA THR A 20 -10.49 2.84 -10.35
C THR A 20 -10.26 2.11 -9.02
N GLN A 21 -9.34 1.15 -9.02
CA GLN A 21 -8.99 0.40 -7.81
C GLN A 21 -7.49 0.25 -7.70
N LYS A 22 -6.97 0.35 -6.47
CA LYS A 22 -5.57 0.06 -6.12
C LYS A 22 -5.58 -1.17 -5.23
N GLY A 23 -4.85 -2.21 -5.64
CA GLY A 23 -4.72 -3.45 -4.88
C GLY A 23 -3.47 -3.45 -4.00
N PRO A 24 -3.48 -4.18 -2.87
CA PRO A 24 -2.31 -4.30 -2.02
C PRO A 24 -1.22 -5.16 -2.67
N ALA A 25 0.03 -4.86 -2.32
CA ALA A 25 1.17 -5.71 -2.67
C ALA A 25 1.11 -7.06 -1.94
N ALA A 26 1.85 -8.04 -2.45
CA ALA A 26 2.00 -9.35 -1.81
C ALA A 26 2.75 -9.24 -0.45
N PRO A 27 2.61 -10.24 0.43
CA PRO A 27 3.49 -10.39 1.59
C PRO A 27 4.97 -10.36 1.20
N PHE A 28 5.82 -10.00 2.17
CA PHE A 28 7.25 -9.84 1.89
C PHE A 28 7.93 -11.17 1.57
N THR A 29 8.75 -11.11 0.53
CA THR A 29 9.88 -11.99 0.28
C THR A 29 11.17 -11.29 0.74
N THR A 30 12.29 -11.99 0.73
CA THR A 30 13.60 -11.41 1.05
C THR A 30 13.91 -10.18 0.19
N SER A 31 13.70 -10.29 -1.12
CA SER A 31 14.04 -9.23 -2.07
C SER A 31 13.15 -7.99 -1.91
N THR A 32 11.85 -8.20 -1.73
CA THR A 32 10.89 -7.11 -1.57
C THR A 32 11.02 -6.41 -0.21
N LEU A 33 11.36 -7.15 0.86
CA LEU A 33 11.66 -6.56 2.17
C LEU A 33 12.89 -5.65 2.09
N GLN A 34 13.96 -6.11 1.44
CA GLN A 34 15.18 -5.32 1.28
C GLN A 34 14.94 -4.03 0.50
N GLN A 35 14.17 -4.10 -0.60
CA GLN A 35 13.82 -2.93 -1.41
C GLN A 35 13.02 -1.91 -0.60
N GLU A 36 11.97 -2.35 0.10
CA GLU A 36 11.11 -1.44 0.84
C GLU A 36 11.77 -0.91 2.11
N ALA A 37 12.60 -1.69 2.80
CA ALA A 37 13.38 -1.21 3.93
C ALA A 37 14.42 -0.16 3.51
N SER A 38 15.02 -0.31 2.31
CA SER A 38 15.89 0.72 1.73
C SER A 38 15.10 2.00 1.42
N ARG A 39 13.95 1.86 0.75
CA ARG A 39 13.11 3.00 0.34
C ARG A 39 12.51 3.77 1.51
N LYS A 40 11.90 3.06 2.48
CA LYS A 40 11.14 3.66 3.58
C LYS A 40 11.97 3.93 4.84
N LEU A 41 12.99 3.10 5.12
CA LEU A 41 13.75 3.18 6.37
C LEU A 41 15.21 3.62 6.16
N GLY A 42 15.68 3.73 4.91
CA GLY A 42 17.07 4.02 4.59
C GLY A 42 18.05 2.90 4.98
N PHE A 43 17.55 1.67 5.15
CA PHE A 43 18.40 0.53 5.55
C PHE A 43 19.12 -0.05 4.35
N SER A 44 20.43 -0.26 4.49
CA SER A 44 21.17 -1.08 3.53
C SER A 44 20.72 -2.55 3.61
N VAL A 45 20.95 -3.32 2.54
CA VAL A 45 20.63 -4.76 2.50
C VAL A 45 21.22 -5.50 3.72
N SER A 46 22.48 -5.22 4.06
CA SER A 46 23.15 -5.85 5.20
C SER A 46 22.45 -5.50 6.53
N ARG A 47 22.11 -4.23 6.75
CA ARG A 47 21.41 -3.78 7.96
C ARG A 47 20.02 -4.43 8.05
N THR A 48 19.25 -4.43 6.97
CA THR A 48 17.93 -5.08 6.94
C THR A 48 18.01 -6.55 7.33
N MET A 49 18.97 -7.29 6.77
CA MET A 49 19.11 -8.72 7.08
C MET A 49 19.59 -8.98 8.51
N GLN A 50 20.47 -8.12 9.06
CA GLN A 50 20.90 -8.23 10.46
C GLN A 50 19.74 -7.98 11.44
N VAL A 51 18.92 -6.95 11.18
CA VAL A 51 17.75 -6.63 12.01
C VAL A 51 16.69 -7.73 11.90
N ALA A 52 16.40 -8.20 10.68
CA ALA A 52 15.47 -9.30 10.46
C ALA A 52 15.92 -10.61 11.13
N GLN A 53 17.22 -10.91 11.12
CA GLN A 53 17.78 -12.06 11.84
C GLN A 53 17.48 -11.97 13.34
N LYS A 54 17.69 -10.82 13.96
CA LYS A 54 17.39 -10.62 15.40
C LYS A 54 15.91 -10.79 15.71
N LEU A 55 15.03 -10.22 14.88
CA LEU A 55 13.59 -10.38 15.02
C LEU A 55 13.16 -11.86 14.89
N TYR A 56 13.77 -12.60 13.97
CA TYR A 56 13.52 -14.03 13.79
C TYR A 56 14.00 -14.85 14.99
N GLU A 57 15.23 -14.63 15.46
CA GLU A 57 15.79 -15.31 16.63
C GLU A 57 15.01 -15.02 17.91
N ALA A 58 14.42 -13.83 18.02
CA ALA A 58 13.50 -13.45 19.09
C ALA A 58 12.06 -13.96 18.89
N GLY A 59 11.79 -14.74 17.84
CA GLY A 59 10.49 -15.34 17.54
C GLY A 59 9.42 -14.36 17.07
N LYS A 60 9.79 -13.14 16.65
CA LYS A 60 8.84 -12.07 16.28
C LYS A 60 8.33 -12.18 14.85
N ILE A 61 9.17 -12.67 13.94
CA ILE A 61 8.82 -12.87 12.53
C ILE A 61 9.17 -14.28 12.07
N THR A 62 8.58 -14.71 10.95
CA THR A 62 8.97 -15.94 10.23
C THR A 62 10.36 -15.80 9.60
N TYR A 63 10.88 -16.92 9.08
CA TYR A 63 12.21 -16.97 8.49
C TYR A 63 12.36 -15.97 7.33
N MET A 64 13.32 -15.05 7.47
CA MET A 64 13.49 -13.89 6.60
C MET A 64 14.24 -14.16 5.28
N ARG A 65 14.67 -15.41 5.05
CA ARG A 65 15.29 -15.84 3.78
C ARG A 65 14.32 -16.76 3.03
N THR A 66 13.37 -16.12 2.37
CA THR A 66 12.30 -16.75 1.58
C THR A 66 12.11 -16.01 0.27
N ASP A 67 11.77 -16.73 -0.78
CA ASP A 67 11.30 -16.24 -2.08
C ASP A 67 9.78 -16.42 -2.25
N SER A 68 9.14 -17.13 -1.33
CA SER A 68 7.71 -17.39 -1.32
C SER A 68 6.94 -16.22 -0.69
N PRO A 69 5.93 -15.66 -1.38
CA PRO A 69 4.98 -14.72 -0.79
C PRO A 69 3.78 -15.44 -0.14
N SER A 70 3.83 -16.78 -0.04
CA SER A 70 2.71 -17.59 0.44
C SER A 70 2.53 -17.47 1.94
N LEU A 71 1.27 -17.49 2.39
CA LEU A 71 0.90 -17.57 3.78
C LEU A 71 0.22 -18.91 4.04
N SER A 72 0.47 -19.49 5.21
CA SER A 72 -0.23 -20.69 5.68
C SER A 72 -1.70 -20.37 5.98
N ASP A 73 -2.54 -21.39 5.91
CA ASP A 73 -3.96 -21.24 6.25
C ASP A 73 -4.17 -20.77 7.69
N LEU A 74 -3.29 -21.18 8.62
CA LEU A 74 -3.32 -20.69 10.00
C LEU A 74 -3.10 -19.18 10.06
N ALA A 75 -2.08 -18.67 9.34
CA ALA A 75 -1.80 -17.25 9.27
C ALA A 75 -2.95 -16.47 8.61
N LEU A 76 -3.46 -16.95 7.47
CA LEU A 76 -4.57 -16.32 6.75
C LEU A 76 -5.82 -16.19 7.62
N ASN A 77 -6.17 -17.25 8.34
CA ASN A 77 -7.34 -17.24 9.23
C ASN A 77 -7.14 -16.25 10.39
N SER A 78 -5.94 -16.23 11.00
CA SER A 78 -5.61 -15.29 12.08
C SER A 78 -5.68 -13.83 11.60
N ILE A 79 -5.07 -13.53 10.45
CA ILE A 79 -5.08 -12.20 9.84
C ILE A 79 -6.52 -11.78 9.50
N GLN A 80 -7.33 -12.68 8.93
CA GLN A 80 -8.72 -12.39 8.60
C GLN A 80 -9.54 -12.06 9.86
N VAL A 81 -9.37 -12.82 10.94
CA VAL A 81 -10.04 -12.54 12.23
C VAL A 81 -9.61 -11.18 12.76
N TYR A 82 -8.31 -10.88 12.73
CA TYR A 82 -7.78 -9.59 13.16
C TYR A 82 -8.36 -8.43 12.34
N ILE A 83 -8.34 -8.53 11.00
CA ILE A 83 -8.87 -7.47 10.13
C ILE A 83 -10.37 -7.23 10.37
N ASN A 84 -11.14 -8.32 10.47
CA ASN A 84 -12.57 -8.23 10.74
C ASN A 84 -12.88 -7.54 12.08
N LYS A 85 -12.01 -7.73 13.08
CA LYS A 85 -12.16 -7.17 14.42
C LYS A 85 -11.77 -5.69 14.47
N GLU A 86 -10.62 -5.33 13.89
CA GLU A 86 -10.06 -3.98 14.04
C GLU A 86 -10.55 -3.01 12.95
N PHE A 87 -10.72 -3.47 11.71
CA PHE A 87 -11.12 -2.61 10.57
C PHE A 87 -12.56 -2.87 10.09
N GLY A 88 -13.09 -4.07 10.36
CA GLY A 88 -14.42 -4.49 9.92
C GLY A 88 -14.39 -5.39 8.68
N LYS A 89 -15.52 -6.09 8.45
CA LYS A 89 -15.62 -7.16 7.45
C LYS A 89 -15.36 -6.69 6.02
N ASP A 90 -15.77 -5.47 5.68
CA ASP A 90 -15.59 -4.91 4.33
C ASP A 90 -14.12 -4.68 3.95
N TYR A 91 -13.24 -4.59 4.97
CA TYR A 91 -11.80 -4.45 4.77
C TYR A 91 -11.08 -5.79 4.61
N SER A 92 -11.72 -6.94 4.89
CA SER A 92 -11.06 -8.25 4.75
C SER A 92 -11.19 -8.82 3.35
N ASN A 93 -10.06 -9.27 2.80
CA ASN A 93 -10.01 -9.94 1.51
C ASN A 93 -8.91 -11.02 1.54
N ARG A 94 -9.26 -12.21 2.04
CA ARG A 94 -8.33 -13.35 2.10
C ARG A 94 -7.85 -13.71 0.69
N LYS A 95 -6.53 -13.69 0.49
CA LYS A 95 -5.90 -13.93 -0.81
C LYS A 95 -4.65 -14.79 -0.66
N GLN A 96 -4.61 -15.86 -1.45
CA GLN A 96 -3.40 -16.66 -1.58
C GLN A 96 -2.49 -16.06 -2.64
N TYR A 97 -1.23 -15.84 -2.25
CA TYR A 97 -0.15 -15.47 -3.15
C TYR A 97 0.73 -16.69 -3.37
N ALA A 98 1.06 -17.00 -4.61
CA ALA A 98 1.88 -18.15 -4.96
C ALA A 98 3.02 -17.73 -5.90
N THR A 99 4.20 -18.34 -5.71
CA THR A 99 5.28 -18.31 -6.68
C THR A 99 4.88 -19.11 -7.92
N LYS A 100 5.23 -18.62 -9.12
CA LYS A 100 4.94 -19.34 -10.39
C LYS A 100 5.73 -20.64 -10.53
N ASN A 101 6.82 -20.79 -9.78
CA ASN A 101 7.79 -21.89 -9.93
C ASN A 101 8.00 -22.63 -8.60
N ALA A 102 6.92 -23.03 -7.92
CA ALA A 102 7.03 -23.75 -6.65
C ALA A 102 7.71 -25.11 -6.85
N SER A 103 9.02 -25.19 -6.58
CA SER A 103 9.65 -26.47 -6.30
C SER A 103 9.23 -26.92 -4.89
N ALA A 104 9.17 -28.23 -4.63
CA ALA A 104 8.82 -28.76 -3.31
C ALA A 104 9.79 -28.34 -2.18
N GLN A 105 10.90 -27.66 -2.50
CA GLN A 105 11.83 -27.07 -1.54
C GLN A 105 11.36 -25.70 -1.00
N GLU A 106 10.38 -25.04 -1.62
CA GLU A 106 9.80 -23.76 -1.16
C GLU A 106 8.78 -23.95 -0.02
N ALA A 107 9.15 -24.72 1.02
CA ALA A 107 8.31 -24.96 2.19
C ALA A 107 8.26 -23.77 3.18
N HIS A 108 8.81 -22.61 2.79
CA HIS A 108 8.87 -21.43 3.63
C HIS A 108 7.69 -20.49 3.32
N GLU A 109 7.07 -19.97 4.37
CA GLU A 109 6.11 -18.88 4.25
C GLU A 109 6.83 -17.56 3.90
N ALA A 110 6.03 -16.57 3.51
CA ALA A 110 6.42 -15.18 3.47
C ALA A 110 6.98 -14.69 4.82
N ILE A 111 7.71 -13.58 4.76
CA ILE A 111 8.17 -12.84 5.94
C ILE A 111 6.97 -12.10 6.53
N ARG A 112 6.52 -12.54 7.70
CA ARG A 112 5.35 -12.02 8.42
C ARG A 112 5.59 -12.05 9.94
N PRO A 113 4.78 -11.32 10.73
CA PRO A 113 4.74 -11.52 12.18
C PRO A 113 4.36 -12.97 12.53
N THR A 114 4.94 -13.50 13.61
CA THR A 114 4.54 -14.78 14.19
C THR A 114 3.13 -14.69 14.75
N TYR A 115 2.85 -13.58 15.46
CA TYR A 115 1.59 -13.23 16.09
C TYR A 115 1.12 -11.89 15.53
N ILE A 116 -0.08 -11.84 14.97
CA ILE A 116 -0.55 -10.66 14.21
C ILE A 116 -1.15 -9.59 15.13
N GLU A 117 -1.58 -9.99 16.31
CA GLU A 117 -2.08 -9.12 17.38
C GLU A 117 -0.99 -8.20 17.96
N ASN A 118 0.28 -8.56 17.79
CA ASN A 118 1.40 -7.73 18.19
C ASN A 118 1.67 -6.70 17.09
N THR A 119 1.23 -5.47 17.29
CA THR A 119 1.36 -4.40 16.28
C THR A 119 2.73 -3.70 16.31
N SER A 120 3.49 -3.88 17.39
CA SER A 120 4.84 -3.33 17.56
C SER A 120 5.68 -4.27 18.41
N GLU A 121 6.87 -4.63 17.91
CA GLU A 121 7.83 -5.52 18.54
C GLU A 121 9.24 -5.10 18.16
N GLY A 122 10.22 -5.36 19.03
CA GLY A 122 11.62 -5.03 18.80
C GLY A 122 12.29 -4.55 20.07
N SER A 123 13.60 -4.76 20.18
CA SER A 123 14.38 -4.36 21.37
C SER A 123 15.00 -2.96 21.21
N ASN A 124 14.92 -2.40 20.01
CA ASN A 124 15.43 -1.08 19.65
C ASN A 124 14.64 -0.53 18.46
N ARG A 125 14.88 0.76 18.18
CA ARG A 125 14.17 1.51 17.13
C ARG A 125 14.29 0.89 15.73
N ASP A 126 15.40 0.25 15.40
CA ASP A 126 15.55 -0.37 14.06
C ASP A 126 14.70 -1.64 13.94
N GLU A 127 14.70 -2.47 14.99
CA GLU A 127 13.85 -3.66 15.08
C GLU A 127 12.37 -3.29 15.04
N GLU A 128 11.96 -2.28 15.83
CA GLU A 128 10.59 -1.76 15.84
C GLU A 128 10.14 -1.28 14.45
N LYS A 129 10.96 -0.47 13.78
CA LYS A 129 10.66 0.03 12.43
C LYS A 129 10.54 -1.08 11.40
N LEU A 130 11.46 -2.04 11.40
CA LEU A 130 11.43 -3.14 10.44
C LEU A 130 10.24 -4.07 10.71
N TYR A 131 9.95 -4.34 11.99
CA TYR A 131 8.80 -5.13 12.38
C TYR A 131 7.48 -4.47 11.95
N GLN A 132 7.30 -3.17 12.22
CA GLN A 132 6.11 -2.43 11.79
C GLN A 132 5.96 -2.45 10.26
N LEU A 133 7.05 -2.31 9.50
CA LEU A 133 7.02 -2.42 8.05
C LEU A 133 6.50 -3.80 7.60
N ILE A 134 7.01 -4.89 8.21
CA ILE A 134 6.59 -6.27 7.93
C ILE A 134 5.12 -6.48 8.31
N TRP A 135 4.71 -6.00 9.49
CA TRP A 135 3.35 -6.11 10.01
C TRP A 135 2.34 -5.41 9.08
N LYS A 136 2.60 -4.15 8.73
CA LYS A 136 1.76 -3.36 7.83
C LYS A 136 1.58 -4.03 6.48
N ARG A 137 2.68 -4.52 5.87
CA ARG A 137 2.61 -5.24 4.58
C ARG A 137 1.79 -6.52 4.69
N THR A 138 1.96 -7.27 5.78
CA THR A 138 1.24 -8.54 6.01
C THR A 138 -0.27 -8.28 6.09
N ILE A 139 -0.71 -7.35 6.94
CA ILE A 139 -2.13 -7.01 7.07
C ILE A 139 -2.67 -6.47 5.74
N ALA A 140 -2.01 -5.46 5.16
CA ALA A 140 -2.46 -4.83 3.93
C ALA A 140 -2.65 -5.84 2.78
N SER A 141 -1.79 -6.85 2.67
CA SER A 141 -1.89 -7.90 1.64
C SER A 141 -3.19 -8.70 1.68
N GLN A 142 -3.85 -8.76 2.84
CA GLN A 142 -5.09 -9.49 3.08
C GLN A 142 -6.30 -8.55 3.23
N MET A 143 -6.13 -7.27 2.89
CA MET A 143 -7.19 -6.29 2.90
C MET A 143 -7.79 -6.05 1.52
N SER A 144 -9.02 -5.55 1.50
CA SER A 144 -9.75 -5.15 0.30
C SER A 144 -9.01 -4.05 -0.48
N ASN A 145 -9.23 -4.00 -1.80
CA ASN A 145 -8.70 -2.94 -2.64
C ASN A 145 -9.21 -1.57 -2.18
N ALA A 146 -8.36 -0.55 -2.28
CA ALA A 146 -8.82 0.83 -2.23
C ALA A 146 -9.66 1.11 -3.49
N ARG A 147 -10.80 1.77 -3.32
CA ARG A 147 -11.67 2.17 -4.44
C ARG A 147 -11.57 3.67 -4.59
N LEU A 148 -11.21 4.12 -5.79
CA LEU A 148 -11.07 5.53 -6.12
C LEU A 148 -12.02 5.87 -7.29
N GLU A 149 -12.31 7.15 -7.42
CA GLU A 149 -13.01 7.69 -8.57
C GLU A 149 -12.11 8.74 -9.21
N LYS A 150 -11.60 8.42 -10.39
CA LYS A 150 -10.79 9.34 -11.18
C LYS A 150 -11.70 10.28 -11.95
N THR A 151 -11.54 11.58 -11.70
CA THR A 151 -12.22 12.66 -12.40
C THR A 151 -11.24 13.28 -13.41
N ILE A 152 -11.65 13.35 -14.66
CA ILE A 152 -10.92 14.02 -15.74
C ILE A 152 -11.79 15.17 -16.22
N ALA A 153 -11.36 16.41 -15.93
CA ALA A 153 -12.02 17.62 -16.38
C ALA A 153 -11.26 18.21 -17.58
N LYS A 154 -11.96 18.38 -18.70
CA LYS A 154 -11.44 19.13 -19.86
C LYS A 154 -11.90 20.56 -19.74
N ILE A 155 -10.95 21.49 -19.83
CA ILE A 155 -11.18 22.92 -19.64
C ILE A 155 -10.91 23.60 -20.98
N ASP A 156 -11.94 24.25 -21.52
CA ASP A 156 -11.85 25.06 -22.73
C ASP A 156 -11.20 26.40 -22.43
N ILE A 157 -10.51 26.95 -23.42
CA ILE A 157 -9.78 28.21 -23.34
C ILE A 157 -10.36 29.12 -24.42
N SER A 158 -11.05 30.18 -24.03
CA SER A 158 -11.91 30.97 -24.95
C SER A 158 -11.24 31.48 -26.23
N ASN A 159 -9.93 31.73 -26.20
CA ASN A 159 -9.14 32.29 -27.31
C ASN A 159 -8.23 31.25 -28.00
N ARG A 160 -8.38 29.96 -27.70
CA ARG A 160 -7.49 28.88 -28.14
C ARG A 160 -8.30 27.64 -28.53
N LYS A 161 -7.67 26.70 -29.26
CA LYS A 161 -8.32 25.42 -29.64
C LYS A 161 -7.90 24.27 -28.72
N GLU A 162 -6.77 24.43 -28.05
CA GLU A 162 -6.26 23.46 -27.09
C GLU A 162 -7.11 23.45 -25.83
N LEU A 163 -7.19 22.29 -25.18
CA LEU A 163 -7.86 22.12 -23.90
C LEU A 163 -6.82 21.92 -22.81
N PHE A 164 -7.06 22.51 -21.65
CA PHE A 164 -6.42 22.02 -20.43
C PHE A 164 -7.12 20.74 -19.97
N VAL A 165 -6.34 19.81 -19.40
CA VAL A 165 -6.87 18.60 -18.78
C VAL A 165 -6.42 18.62 -17.32
N ALA A 166 -7.39 18.64 -16.42
CA ALA A 166 -7.17 18.46 -15.00
C ALA A 166 -7.61 17.04 -14.62
N GLU A 167 -6.75 16.30 -13.94
CA GLU A 167 -7.04 14.97 -13.43
C GLU A 167 -6.97 14.99 -11.91
N GLY A 168 -7.92 14.31 -11.26
CA GLY A 168 -7.90 14.11 -9.82
C GLY A 168 -8.56 12.83 -9.43
N GLU A 169 -8.25 12.36 -8.23
CA GLU A 169 -8.83 11.13 -7.69
C GLU A 169 -9.50 11.40 -6.35
N VAL A 170 -10.69 10.84 -6.17
CA VAL A 170 -11.41 10.88 -4.89
C VAL A 170 -11.43 9.46 -4.31
N LEU A 171 -10.89 9.29 -3.11
CA LEU A 171 -10.95 8.02 -2.40
C LEU A 171 -12.38 7.74 -1.94
N LYS A 172 -12.98 6.66 -2.46
CA LYS A 172 -14.35 6.22 -2.09
C LYS A 172 -14.35 5.18 -0.99
N PHE A 173 -13.29 4.39 -0.89
CA PHE A 173 -13.07 3.40 0.15
C PHE A 173 -11.57 3.17 0.30
N GLU A 174 -11.03 3.29 1.51
CA GLU A 174 -9.58 3.24 1.74
C GLU A 174 -9.02 1.83 1.51
N GLY A 175 -9.79 0.79 1.83
CA GLY A 175 -9.32 -0.59 1.78
C GLY A 175 -8.00 -0.76 2.53
N PHE A 176 -7.01 -1.40 1.89
CA PHE A 176 -5.69 -1.61 2.46
C PHE A 176 -4.91 -0.33 2.83
N LEU A 177 -5.27 0.84 2.27
CA LEU A 177 -4.61 2.11 2.61
C LEU A 177 -4.87 2.53 4.05
N LYS A 178 -5.94 2.05 4.68
CA LYS A 178 -6.31 2.39 6.05
C LYS A 178 -5.16 2.17 7.04
N VAL A 179 -4.43 1.07 6.88
CA VAL A 179 -3.29 0.68 7.74
C VAL A 179 -2.10 1.64 7.63
N TYR A 180 -1.95 2.32 6.49
CA TYR A 180 -0.88 3.30 6.28
C TYR A 180 -1.31 4.70 6.73
N ILE A 181 -2.59 5.05 6.55
CA ILE A 181 -3.15 6.35 6.96
C ILE A 181 -3.19 6.50 8.49
N GLU A 182 -3.54 5.43 9.22
CA GLU A 182 -3.61 5.47 10.69
C GLU A 182 -2.23 5.55 11.36
N SER A 183 -1.15 5.40 10.59
CA SER A 183 0.20 5.61 11.10
C SER A 183 0.70 7.00 10.75
N THR A 184 0.87 7.84 11.77
CA THR A 184 1.39 9.23 11.69
C THR A 184 2.82 9.37 11.15
N ASP A 185 3.47 8.26 10.77
CA ASP A 185 4.88 8.22 10.34
C ASP A 185 5.07 8.12 8.80
N ASP A 186 3.99 7.96 8.02
CA ASP A 186 4.02 7.77 6.55
C ASP A 186 3.40 8.97 5.78
N GLU A 187 3.64 10.22 6.22
CA GLU A 187 2.85 11.42 5.86
C GLU A 187 3.03 12.04 4.45
N GLU A 188 3.83 11.52 3.51
CA GLU A 188 4.14 12.34 2.29
C GLU A 188 3.88 11.74 0.90
N GLU A 189 3.68 10.44 0.70
CA GLU A 189 3.62 9.88 -0.67
C GLU A 189 2.22 9.52 -1.21
N ASP A 190 1.25 9.15 -0.39
CA ASP A 190 -0.05 8.65 -0.88
C ASP A 190 -1.16 9.73 -0.98
N GLU A 191 -0.91 10.98 -0.55
CA GLU A 191 -1.87 12.11 -0.66
C GLU A 191 -1.69 12.99 -1.91
N ALA A 192 -0.61 12.81 -2.67
CA ALA A 192 -0.32 13.61 -3.85
C ALA A 192 -1.25 13.26 -5.03
N GLY A 193 -2.37 13.99 -5.17
CA GLY A 193 -3.27 13.89 -6.33
C GLY A 193 -4.77 13.94 -6.04
N MET A 194 -5.19 14.15 -4.78
CA MET A 194 -6.61 14.28 -4.46
C MET A 194 -7.14 15.66 -4.86
N LEU A 195 -8.04 15.71 -5.85
CA LEU A 195 -8.79 16.92 -6.18
C LEU A 195 -10.11 16.97 -5.41
N PRO A 196 -10.58 18.17 -5.02
CA PRO A 196 -11.93 18.34 -4.50
C PRO A 196 -12.97 17.97 -5.57
N ALA A 197 -14.19 17.63 -5.14
CA ALA A 197 -15.28 17.32 -6.05
C ALA A 197 -15.55 18.51 -7.00
N LEU A 198 -15.49 18.28 -8.31
CA LEU A 198 -15.73 19.29 -9.35
C LEU A 198 -17.15 19.13 -9.92
N ASN A 199 -17.84 20.25 -10.15
CA ASN A 199 -19.15 20.28 -10.80
C ASN A 199 -19.03 20.95 -12.18
N VAL A 200 -19.83 20.48 -13.14
CA VAL A 200 -20.03 21.17 -14.43
C VAL A 200 -20.97 22.35 -14.19
N ASN A 201 -20.63 23.54 -14.68
CA ASN A 201 -21.54 24.70 -14.71
C ASN A 201 -22.34 24.71 -16.01
#